data_AF-A0A261U634-F1
#
_entry.id   AF-A0A261U634-F1
#
_cell.length_a   1.000
_cell.length_b   1.000
_cell.length_c   1.000
_cell.angle_alpha   90.00
_cell.angle_beta   90.00
_cell.angle_gamma   90.00
#
_symmetry.space_group_name_H-M   'P 1'
#
loop_
_entity.id
_entity.type
_entity.pdbx_description
1 polymer ?
#
loop_
_entity_poly.entity_id
_entity_poly.type
_entity_poly.pdbx_seq_one_letter_code
_entity_poly.pdbx_strand_id
1 'polypeptide(L)'
;MNAPISAAWPVPVSVAPDALADIQADFSREWLRICDEAQRGVLAPPADRRFRGAAWAASRQHLLMAHAYLLSARVLSRMVDAAQVGEPLRNRLRFSIMQWVDALSPSNFLAFNPDAQQSIIDTAGQALRDGLANLANDLRKGRISQTDDSQFEIGRNVATTPGQVVFQNPLFQLIQYTPQTDTVYERPLVIVPPNINKFYILDLQPANSFVRYAVAQGHTVFMVSWRNPLSSDTDGVDQATWAEYLDNAVLKALQVASDISGQDQVNALGFCVGGTMLASALALAQARGEHPAASLTLLTTLLDFHDTGVLQVFVDEAHAMLRDQQIGQGGLMAGRDLATTFSFLRPNELVWNYVVGNYLKGQTPPAFDLLFWNGDSTNLPGPFFTWYFRNTYLENNLKVPGRARAGDVALDLTRLKMPAYLYGSREDHIVPWTSAYASTQLLRGPLRFVLGASGHIAGVINPPEAGKRNYWVSEDAALPGDPGVWFSQATERAGSWWPDWSQWLAEHSGAKRRARTKAGNARYAPIEPAPGSYVKVRAT
;
A
#
# COMPACT_ATOMS: atom_id res chain seq x y z
N MET A 1 9.19 29.92 9.58
CA MET A 1 8.62 30.99 10.44
C MET A 1 7.20 31.25 9.98
N ASN A 2 6.25 31.09 10.91
CA ASN A 2 4.83 31.49 10.92
C ASN A 2 4.18 31.87 9.57
N ALA A 3 3.71 30.87 8.82
CA ALA A 3 2.60 31.07 7.91
C ALA A 3 1.29 30.88 8.71
N PRO A 4 0.33 31.82 8.67
CA PRO A 4 -0.93 31.64 9.35
C PRO A 4 -1.65 30.47 8.68
N ILE A 5 -1.94 29.42 9.44
CA ILE A 5 -2.95 28.44 9.04
C ILE A 5 -4.24 29.23 8.90
N SER A 6 -4.75 29.39 7.68
CA SER A 6 -6.07 29.98 7.47
C SER A 6 -7.09 29.13 8.23
N ALA A 7 -7.55 29.63 9.38
CA ALA A 7 -8.53 28.99 10.25
C ALA A 7 -9.98 29.27 9.79
N ALA A 8 -10.19 29.53 8.50
CA ALA A 8 -11.52 29.72 7.95
C ALA A 8 -11.92 28.45 7.19
N TRP A 9 -12.76 27.62 7.80
CA TRP A 9 -13.51 26.62 7.04
C TRP A 9 -14.41 27.35 6.04
N PRO A 10 -14.26 27.12 4.73
CA PRO A 10 -14.87 27.98 3.72
C PRO A 10 -16.39 27.80 3.58
N VAL A 11 -17.02 26.91 4.34
CA VAL A 11 -18.46 26.63 4.29
C VAL A 11 -19.00 26.48 5.71
N PRO A 12 -20.08 27.19 6.09
CA PRO A 12 -20.77 26.91 7.33
C PRO A 12 -21.31 25.49 7.31
N VAL A 13 -20.77 24.63 8.16
CA VAL A 13 -21.25 23.25 8.34
C VAL A 13 -22.53 23.33 9.16
N SER A 14 -23.67 23.10 8.52
CA SER A 14 -24.98 23.03 9.17
C SER A 14 -25.54 21.62 9.08
N VAL A 15 -26.31 21.24 10.10
CA VAL A 15 -27.10 20.00 10.13
C VAL A 15 -28.57 20.42 10.16
N ALA A 16 -29.43 19.74 9.41
CA ALA A 16 -30.85 20.05 9.42
C ALA A 16 -31.41 19.97 10.86
N PRO A 17 -32.23 20.93 11.32
CA PRO A 17 -32.77 20.92 12.69
C PRO A 17 -33.46 19.61 13.07
N ASP A 18 -34.23 19.02 12.15
CA ASP A 18 -34.92 17.75 12.37
C ASP A 18 -33.93 16.58 12.54
N ALA A 19 -32.92 16.49 11.67
CA ALA A 19 -31.87 15.48 11.78
C ALA A 19 -31.05 15.63 13.08
N LEU A 20 -30.80 16.87 13.51
CA LEU A 20 -30.14 17.15 14.78
C LEU A 20 -31.00 16.74 15.97
N ALA A 21 -32.31 17.05 15.93
CA ALA A 21 -33.26 16.64 16.96
C ALA A 21 -33.36 15.11 17.06
N ASP A 22 -33.37 14.40 15.92
CA ASP A 22 -33.37 12.94 15.88
C ASP A 22 -32.09 12.35 16.47
N ILE A 23 -30.93 12.93 16.17
CA ILE A 23 -29.64 12.52 16.75
C ILE A 23 -29.63 12.76 18.27
N GLN A 24 -30.13 13.91 18.74
CA GLN A 24 -30.21 14.25 20.16
C GLN A 24 -31.18 13.34 20.93
N ALA A 25 -32.33 13.03 20.34
CA ALA A 25 -33.31 12.12 20.91
C ALA A 25 -32.73 10.70 21.03
N ASP A 26 -32.03 10.24 20.00
CA ASP A 26 -31.36 8.93 20.00
C ASP A 26 -30.25 8.85 21.06
N PHE A 27 -29.39 9.87 21.13
CA PHE A 27 -28.37 9.97 22.16
C PHE A 27 -28.97 9.90 23.57
N SER A 28 -30.04 10.66 23.81
CA SER A 28 -30.70 10.71 25.13
C SER A 28 -31.29 9.36 25.52
N ARG A 29 -31.98 8.68 24.58
CA ARG A 29 -32.54 7.34 24.81
C ARG A 29 -31.45 6.31 25.12
N GLU A 30 -30.41 6.25 24.30
CA GLU A 30 -29.32 5.29 24.50
C GLU A 30 -28.52 5.58 25.77
N TRP A 31 -28.29 6.85 26.09
CA TRP A 31 -27.62 7.25 27.33
C TRP A 31 -28.41 6.82 28.57
N LEU A 32 -29.73 7.02 28.57
CA LEU A 32 -30.59 6.55 29.66
C LEU A 32 -30.58 5.02 29.78
N ARG A 33 -30.63 4.29 28.66
CA ARG A 33 -30.53 2.83 28.64
C ARG A 33 -29.21 2.35 29.24
N ILE A 34 -28.07 2.94 28.81
CA ILE A 34 -26.74 2.61 29.32
C ILE A 34 -26.65 2.88 30.82
N CYS A 35 -27.17 4.02 31.29
CA CYS A 35 -27.18 4.37 32.71
C CYS A 35 -28.02 3.39 33.55
N ASP A 36 -29.21 3.01 33.09
CA ASP A 36 -30.09 2.04 33.79
C ASP A 36 -29.44 0.65 33.86
N GLU A 37 -28.89 0.15 32.75
CA GLU A 37 -28.18 -1.12 32.71
C GLU A 37 -26.93 -1.11 33.60
N ALA A 38 -26.18 -0.01 33.64
CA ALA A 38 -25.02 0.16 34.51
C ALA A 38 -25.41 0.15 35.99
N GLN A 39 -26.49 0.85 36.35
CA GLN A 39 -27.03 0.88 37.73
C GLN A 39 -27.49 -0.50 38.19
N ARG A 40 -28.17 -1.25 37.31
CA ARG A 40 -28.61 -2.63 37.57
C ARG A 40 -27.47 -3.65 37.55
N GLY A 41 -26.29 -3.27 37.07
CA GLY A 41 -25.13 -4.16 36.97
C GLY A 41 -25.27 -5.23 35.87
N VAL A 42 -26.12 -4.99 34.87
CA VAL A 42 -26.37 -5.90 33.74
C VAL A 42 -25.76 -5.39 32.42
N LEU A 43 -25.08 -4.24 32.45
CA LEU A 43 -24.42 -3.66 31.29
C LEU A 43 -23.32 -4.60 30.77
N ALA A 44 -23.55 -5.17 29.58
CA ALA A 44 -22.60 -6.08 28.96
C ALA A 44 -21.37 -5.33 28.40
N PRO A 45 -20.21 -5.99 28.30
CA PRO A 45 -19.06 -5.45 27.58
C PRO A 45 -19.41 -5.10 26.12
N PRO A 46 -18.94 -3.96 25.58
CA PRO A 46 -19.19 -3.61 24.20
C PRO A 46 -18.44 -4.55 23.24
N ALA A 47 -18.95 -4.69 22.00
CA ALA A 47 -18.37 -5.58 21.00
C ALA A 47 -16.98 -5.11 20.47
N ASP A 48 -16.67 -3.82 20.65
CA ASP A 48 -15.42 -3.17 20.23
C ASP A 48 -14.21 -3.84 20.89
N ARG A 49 -13.21 -4.18 20.07
CA ARG A 49 -12.03 -4.95 20.49
C ARG A 49 -11.20 -4.24 21.56
N ARG A 50 -11.23 -2.90 21.62
CA ARG A 50 -10.47 -2.08 22.57
C ARG A 50 -10.89 -2.30 24.03
N PHE A 51 -12.12 -2.76 24.25
CA PHE A 51 -12.72 -2.91 25.59
C PHE A 51 -13.05 -4.37 25.95
N ARG A 52 -12.42 -5.34 25.26
CA ARG A 52 -12.68 -6.78 25.48
C ARG A 52 -11.93 -7.39 26.66
N GLY A 53 -10.98 -6.68 27.25
CA GLY A 53 -10.16 -7.19 28.35
C GLY A 53 -10.99 -7.55 29.58
N ALA A 54 -10.54 -8.55 30.34
CA ALA A 54 -11.24 -8.99 31.55
C ALA A 54 -11.33 -7.86 32.61
N ALA A 55 -10.31 -6.99 32.68
CA ALA A 55 -10.29 -5.86 33.61
C ALA A 55 -11.35 -4.79 33.24
N TRP A 56 -11.65 -4.62 31.95
CA TRP A 56 -12.78 -3.81 31.51
C TRP A 56 -14.11 -4.39 31.98
N ALA A 57 -14.34 -5.68 31.72
CA ALA A 57 -15.58 -6.36 32.12
C ALA A 57 -15.79 -6.40 33.64
N ALA A 58 -14.71 -6.43 34.42
CA ALA A 58 -14.76 -6.46 35.87
C ALA A 58 -15.14 -5.11 36.52
N SER A 59 -15.08 -4.00 35.78
CA SER A 59 -15.30 -2.66 36.34
C SER A 59 -16.49 -1.92 35.71
N ARG A 60 -17.54 -1.73 36.52
CA ARG A 60 -18.77 -1.01 36.09
C ARG A 60 -18.49 0.41 35.60
N GLN A 61 -17.57 1.12 36.25
CA GLN A 61 -17.20 2.49 35.88
C GLN A 61 -16.51 2.54 34.50
N HIS A 62 -15.59 1.59 34.24
CA HIS A 62 -14.90 1.50 32.96
C HIS A 62 -15.85 1.06 31.84
N LEU A 63 -16.79 0.15 32.11
CA LEU A 63 -17.85 -0.21 31.16
C LEU A 63 -18.72 0.98 30.79
N LEU A 64 -19.18 1.75 31.78
CA LEU A 64 -19.97 2.96 31.55
C LEU A 64 -19.21 3.97 30.68
N MET A 65 -17.93 4.20 30.97
CA MET A 65 -17.06 5.07 30.19
C MET A 65 -16.87 4.58 28.74
N ALA A 66 -16.65 3.28 28.54
CA ALA A 66 -16.51 2.68 27.21
C ALA A 66 -17.78 2.86 26.37
N HIS A 67 -18.95 2.61 26.96
CA HIS A 67 -20.25 2.83 26.31
C HIS A 67 -20.52 4.32 26.04
N ALA A 68 -20.20 5.21 26.98
CA ALA A 68 -20.32 6.66 26.80
C ALA A 68 -19.48 7.15 25.61
N TYR A 69 -18.25 6.66 25.51
CA TYR A 69 -17.33 6.97 24.43
C TYR A 69 -17.85 6.46 23.08
N LEU A 70 -18.27 5.19 22.99
CA LEU A 70 -18.79 4.60 21.75
C LEU A 70 -20.08 5.29 21.29
N LEU A 71 -20.95 5.66 22.22
CA LEU A 71 -22.15 6.44 21.91
C LEU A 71 -21.79 7.83 21.36
N SER A 72 -20.86 8.53 21.99
CA SER A 72 -20.39 9.85 21.53
C SER A 72 -19.76 9.76 20.14
N ALA A 73 -18.93 8.74 19.88
CA ALA A 73 -18.35 8.47 18.57
C ALA A 73 -19.43 8.26 17.49
N ARG A 74 -20.46 7.48 17.80
CA ARG A 74 -21.60 7.24 16.90
C ARG A 74 -22.35 8.53 16.58
N VAL A 75 -22.59 9.37 17.59
CA VAL A 75 -23.25 10.68 17.40
C VAL A 75 -22.44 11.58 16.49
N LEU A 76 -21.13 11.72 16.72
CA LEU A 76 -20.25 12.53 15.87
C LEU A 76 -20.26 12.04 14.41
N SER A 77 -20.23 10.72 14.19
CA SER A 77 -20.35 10.14 12.85
C SER A 77 -21.69 10.50 12.20
N ARG A 78 -22.80 10.33 12.93
CA ARG A 78 -24.14 10.68 12.41
C ARG A 78 -24.26 12.16 12.10
N MET A 79 -23.63 13.04 12.88
CA MET A 79 -23.61 14.48 12.60
C MET A 79 -22.85 14.80 11.30
N VAL A 80 -21.76 14.09 11.01
CA VAL A 80 -21.05 14.22 9.72
C VAL A 80 -21.92 13.73 8.57
N ASP A 81 -22.59 12.60 8.73
CA ASP A 81 -23.46 12.05 7.70
C ASP A 81 -24.69 12.94 7.45
N ALA A 82 -25.17 13.65 8.48
CA ALA A 82 -26.27 14.61 8.38
C ALA A 82 -25.85 16.04 7.97
N ALA A 83 -24.54 16.32 7.86
CA ALA A 83 -24.05 17.65 7.49
C ALA A 83 -24.47 18.04 6.06
N GLN A 84 -24.92 19.27 5.87
CA GLN A 84 -25.32 19.80 4.56
C GLN A 84 -24.11 20.33 3.78
N VAL A 85 -23.20 19.41 3.44
CA VAL A 85 -21.95 19.71 2.71
C VAL A 85 -21.81 18.79 1.50
N GLY A 86 -21.00 19.21 0.52
CA GLY A 86 -20.64 18.36 -0.62
C GLY A 86 -19.84 17.13 -0.17
N GLU A 87 -19.94 16.03 -0.94
CA GLU A 87 -19.33 14.74 -0.59
C GLU A 87 -17.81 14.80 -0.32
N PRO A 88 -16.99 15.57 -1.08
CA PRO A 88 -15.57 15.72 -0.77
C PRO A 88 -15.32 16.31 0.62
N LEU A 89 -16.09 17.32 1.01
CA LEU A 89 -15.98 17.92 2.35
C LEU A 89 -16.50 16.96 3.42
N ARG A 90 -17.60 16.25 3.17
CA ARG A 90 -18.12 15.20 4.08
C ARG A 90 -17.08 14.13 4.36
N ASN A 91 -16.38 13.65 3.33
CA ASN A 91 -15.32 12.64 3.48
C ASN A 91 -14.15 13.16 4.32
N ARG A 92 -13.73 14.41 4.12
CA ARG A 92 -12.72 15.06 4.97
C ARG A 92 -13.19 15.17 6.43
N LEU A 93 -14.44 15.57 6.67
CA LEU A 93 -15.02 15.63 8.02
C LEU A 93 -15.06 14.26 8.67
N ARG A 94 -15.48 13.23 7.93
CA ARG A 94 -15.54 11.84 8.39
C ARG A 94 -14.16 11.36 8.80
N PHE A 95 -13.16 11.60 7.96
CA PHE A 95 -11.77 11.29 8.27
C PHE A 95 -11.26 12.04 9.50
N SER A 96 -11.47 13.36 9.58
CA SER A 96 -11.06 14.16 10.75
C SER A 96 -11.72 13.69 12.04
N ILE A 97 -13.03 13.46 12.04
CA ILE A 97 -13.74 12.96 13.23
C ILE A 97 -13.25 11.57 13.62
N MET A 98 -13.01 10.68 12.66
CA MET A 98 -12.40 9.39 12.93
C MET A 98 -11.05 9.54 13.65
N GLN A 99 -10.16 10.44 13.19
CA GLN A 99 -8.87 10.69 13.87
C GLN A 99 -9.07 11.14 15.33
N TRP A 100 -9.98 12.10 15.57
CA TRP A 100 -10.25 12.63 16.91
C TRP A 100 -10.87 11.59 17.83
N VAL A 101 -11.88 10.87 17.34
CA VAL A 101 -12.55 9.79 18.08
C VAL A 101 -11.54 8.73 18.47
N ASP A 102 -10.68 8.29 17.55
CA ASP A 102 -9.69 7.26 17.81
C ASP A 102 -8.62 7.73 18.80
N ALA A 103 -8.16 8.98 18.68
CA ALA A 103 -7.19 9.57 19.60
C ALA A 103 -7.71 9.72 21.03
N LEU A 104 -8.98 10.10 21.18
CA LEU A 104 -9.63 10.32 22.48
C LEU A 104 -10.17 9.03 23.11
N SER A 105 -9.87 7.85 22.53
CA SER A 105 -10.31 6.59 23.11
C SER A 105 -9.77 6.42 24.54
N PRO A 106 -10.62 6.09 25.54
CA PRO A 106 -10.17 5.89 26.91
C PRO A 106 -9.09 4.81 27.06
N SER A 107 -9.08 3.82 26.15
CA SER A 107 -8.04 2.78 26.13
C SER A 107 -6.63 3.32 25.89
N ASN A 108 -6.48 4.53 25.34
CA ASN A 108 -5.17 5.08 24.99
C ASN A 108 -4.44 5.73 26.17
N PHE A 109 -5.11 5.89 27.32
CA PHE A 109 -4.59 6.63 28.47
C PHE A 109 -4.49 5.73 29.70
N LEU A 110 -3.32 5.71 30.35
CA LEU A 110 -3.08 4.88 31.54
C LEU A 110 -4.12 5.11 32.65
N ALA A 111 -4.53 6.37 32.86
CA ALA A 111 -5.51 6.73 33.89
C ALA A 111 -6.89 6.09 33.68
N PHE A 112 -7.22 5.71 32.43
CA PHE A 112 -8.54 5.21 32.04
C PHE A 112 -8.51 3.78 31.48
N ASN A 113 -7.32 3.16 31.37
CA ASN A 113 -7.17 1.83 30.83
C ASN A 113 -6.94 0.79 31.95
N PRO A 114 -7.99 0.03 32.36
CA PRO A 114 -7.90 -0.94 33.43
C PRO A 114 -7.00 -2.12 33.08
N ASP A 115 -6.87 -2.51 31.80
CA ASP A 115 -5.94 -3.57 31.41
C ASP A 115 -4.48 -3.13 31.59
N ALA A 116 -4.16 -1.86 31.30
CA ALA A 116 -2.83 -1.32 31.52
C ALA A 116 -2.52 -1.18 33.01
N GLN A 117 -3.48 -0.68 33.79
CA GLN A 117 -3.37 -0.60 35.25
C GLN A 117 -3.15 -1.99 35.87
N GLN A 118 -3.93 -2.98 35.45
CA GLN A 118 -3.78 -4.37 35.90
C GLN A 118 -2.41 -4.93 35.52
N SER A 119 -1.94 -4.69 34.28
CA SER A 119 -0.60 -5.13 33.84
C SER A 119 0.53 -4.54 34.69
N ILE A 120 0.40 -3.29 35.14
CA ILE A 120 1.39 -2.66 36.04
C ILE A 120 1.37 -3.33 37.41
N ILE A 121 0.18 -3.65 37.94
CA ILE A 121 0.02 -4.33 39.22
C ILE A 121 0.60 -5.75 39.15
N ASP A 122 0.20 -6.53 38.14
CA ASP A 122 0.59 -7.93 37.96
C ASP A 122 2.10 -8.10 37.77
N THR A 123 2.76 -7.09 37.17
CA THR A 123 4.21 -7.11 36.92
C THR A 123 5.03 -6.31 37.94
N ALA A 124 4.41 -5.86 39.05
CA ALA A 124 5.05 -5.03 40.06
C ALA A 124 5.79 -3.81 39.48
N GLY A 125 5.20 -3.17 38.47
CA GLY A 125 5.74 -1.99 37.80
C GLY A 125 6.74 -2.26 36.67
N GLN A 126 7.08 -3.52 36.38
CA GLN A 126 7.98 -3.85 35.27
C GLN A 126 7.43 -3.41 33.91
N ALA A 127 6.13 -3.64 33.66
CA ALA A 127 5.46 -3.19 32.43
C ALA A 127 5.60 -1.68 32.16
N LEU A 128 5.56 -0.86 33.20
CA LEU A 128 5.74 0.59 33.06
C LEU A 128 7.19 0.97 32.71
N ARG A 129 8.16 0.29 33.33
CA ARG A 129 9.60 0.51 33.03
C ARG A 129 9.91 0.13 31.59
N ASP A 130 9.45 -1.02 31.15
CA ASP A 130 9.64 -1.50 29.77
C ASP A 130 8.91 -0.58 28.79
N GLY A 131 7.70 -0.13 29.12
CA GLY A 131 6.94 0.80 28.30
C GLY A 131 7.61 2.17 28.10
N LEU A 132 8.21 2.73 29.16
CA LEU A 132 9.01 3.96 29.06
C LEU A 132 10.29 3.75 28.26
N ALA A 133 10.96 2.60 28.39
CA ALA A 133 12.11 2.25 27.59
C ALA A 133 11.76 2.13 26.09
N ASN A 134 10.63 1.50 25.78
CA ASN A 134 10.09 1.40 24.42
C ASN A 134 9.79 2.78 23.84
N LEU A 135 9.10 3.64 24.58
CA LEU A 135 8.81 5.02 24.16
C LEU A 135 10.10 5.82 23.90
N ALA A 136 11.09 5.73 24.79
CA ALA A 136 12.37 6.41 24.61
C ALA A 136 13.13 5.91 23.37
N ASN A 137 13.09 4.60 23.10
CA ASN A 137 13.68 4.02 21.89
C ASN A 137 12.97 4.51 20.62
N ASP A 138 11.64 4.54 20.62
CA ASP A 138 10.84 4.99 19.47
C ASP A 138 11.00 6.49 19.19
N LEU A 139 11.13 7.31 20.24
CA LEU A 139 11.49 8.73 20.11
C LEU A 139 12.87 8.92 19.47
N ARG A 140 13.85 8.08 19.81
CA ARG A 140 15.18 8.11 19.14
C ARG A 140 15.11 7.66 17.68
N LYS A 141 14.24 6.69 17.36
CA LYS A 141 14.01 6.22 15.99
C LYS A 141 13.19 7.23 15.15
N GLY A 142 12.44 8.12 15.78
CA GLY A 142 11.53 9.06 15.11
C GLY A 142 10.25 8.42 14.57
N ARG A 143 9.94 7.17 14.95
CA ARG A 143 8.72 6.44 14.55
C ARG A 143 8.28 5.42 15.61
N ILE A 144 7.01 5.07 15.62
CA ILE A 144 6.43 4.02 16.48
C ILE A 144 6.88 2.64 15.94
N SER A 145 7.40 1.78 16.82
CA SER A 145 7.75 0.40 16.46
C SER A 145 6.49 -0.48 16.45
N GLN A 146 6.12 -0.98 15.27
CA GLN A 146 4.98 -1.88 15.09
C GLN A 146 5.38 -3.36 15.05
N THR A 147 6.68 -3.65 15.01
CA THR A 147 7.27 -4.99 15.01
C THR A 147 8.64 -4.93 15.68
N ASP A 148 9.12 -6.09 16.15
CA ASP A 148 10.52 -6.22 16.55
C ASP A 148 11.44 -6.24 15.31
N ASP A 149 11.97 -5.07 14.95
CA ASP A 149 12.90 -4.91 13.82
C ASP A 149 14.18 -5.75 13.98
N SER A 150 14.58 -6.12 15.20
CA SER A 150 15.82 -6.87 15.45
C SER A 150 15.77 -8.30 14.92
N GLN A 151 14.57 -8.83 14.71
CA GLN A 151 14.34 -10.15 14.14
C GLN A 151 14.50 -10.18 12.61
N PHE A 152 14.60 -9.05 11.93
CA PHE A 152 14.61 -8.98 10.47
C PHE A 152 15.86 -8.29 9.93
N GLU A 153 16.50 -8.94 8.96
CA GLU A 153 17.67 -8.44 8.26
C GLU A 153 17.57 -8.78 6.77
N ILE A 154 17.57 -7.72 5.96
CA ILE A 154 17.44 -7.79 4.50
C ILE A 154 18.65 -8.53 3.91
N GLY A 155 18.37 -9.64 3.23
CA GLY A 155 19.35 -10.56 2.65
C GLY A 155 19.77 -11.71 3.56
N ARG A 156 19.35 -11.74 4.85
CA ARG A 156 19.61 -12.86 5.76
C ARG A 156 18.35 -13.70 6.03
N ASN A 157 17.23 -13.06 6.31
CA ASN A 157 15.96 -13.76 6.57
C ASN A 157 14.72 -13.11 5.91
N VAL A 158 14.90 -11.95 5.27
CA VAL A 158 13.92 -11.32 4.37
C VAL A 158 14.63 -11.02 3.05
N ALA A 159 13.95 -11.11 1.90
CA ALA A 159 14.56 -10.94 0.57
C ALA A 159 15.71 -11.92 0.31
N THR A 160 15.48 -13.19 0.63
CA THR A 160 16.50 -14.25 0.58
C THR A 160 16.41 -15.14 -0.65
N THR A 161 15.57 -14.82 -1.64
CA THR A 161 15.52 -15.62 -2.87
C THR A 161 16.86 -15.47 -3.61
N PRO A 162 17.58 -16.57 -3.90
CA PRO A 162 18.91 -16.48 -4.51
C PRO A 162 18.87 -15.79 -5.88
N GLY A 163 19.82 -14.89 -6.11
CA GLY A 163 19.92 -14.13 -7.35
C GLY A 163 21.20 -13.30 -7.41
N GLN A 164 21.35 -12.54 -8.49
CA GLN A 164 22.47 -11.64 -8.72
C GLN A 164 21.95 -10.31 -9.28
N VAL A 165 22.51 -9.20 -8.85
CA VAL A 165 22.38 -7.92 -9.54
C VAL A 165 23.14 -8.02 -10.86
N VAL A 166 22.47 -7.80 -11.99
CA VAL A 166 23.04 -7.92 -13.35
C VAL A 166 23.14 -6.58 -14.07
N PHE A 167 22.51 -5.54 -13.52
CA PHE A 167 22.60 -4.18 -14.02
C PHE A 167 22.40 -3.19 -12.88
N GLN A 168 23.04 -2.04 -12.96
CA GLN A 168 22.87 -0.94 -12.02
C GLN A 168 23.05 0.39 -12.76
N ASN A 169 22.22 1.36 -12.40
CA ASN A 169 22.41 2.76 -12.75
C ASN A 169 21.99 3.66 -11.56
N PRO A 170 22.03 4.99 -11.67
CA PRO A 170 21.71 5.88 -10.56
C PRO A 170 20.29 5.75 -9.99
N LEU A 171 19.34 5.11 -10.69
CA LEU A 171 17.94 4.99 -10.28
C LEU A 171 17.58 3.61 -9.71
N PHE A 172 18.21 2.53 -10.19
CA PHE A 172 17.87 1.17 -9.77
C PHE A 172 18.99 0.15 -9.99
N GLN A 173 18.85 -0.97 -9.29
CA GLN A 173 19.53 -2.23 -9.57
C GLN A 173 18.54 -3.22 -10.20
N LEU A 174 18.96 -3.99 -11.21
CA LEU A 174 18.18 -5.10 -11.75
C LEU A 174 18.70 -6.42 -11.20
N ILE A 175 17.86 -7.14 -10.47
CA ILE A 175 18.16 -8.46 -9.94
C ILE A 175 17.67 -9.51 -10.94
N GLN A 176 18.51 -10.50 -11.26
CA GLN A 176 18.10 -11.74 -11.91
C GLN A 176 18.14 -12.87 -10.88
N TYR A 177 17.02 -13.54 -10.65
CA TYR A 177 16.96 -14.65 -9.71
C TYR A 177 17.51 -15.95 -10.31
N THR A 178 18.13 -16.76 -9.46
CA THR A 178 18.66 -18.07 -9.82
C THR A 178 17.51 -19.03 -10.10
N PRO A 179 17.46 -19.70 -11.27
CA PRO A 179 16.42 -20.69 -11.56
C PRO A 179 16.35 -21.81 -10.53
N GLN A 180 15.14 -22.26 -10.21
CA GLN A 180 14.88 -23.39 -9.29
C GLN A 180 14.33 -24.63 -10.02
N THR A 181 14.36 -24.63 -11.35
CA THR A 181 13.87 -25.70 -12.23
C THR A 181 14.88 -25.98 -13.34
N ASP A 182 14.92 -27.21 -13.85
CA ASP A 182 15.82 -27.60 -14.95
C ASP A 182 15.47 -26.91 -16.27
N THR A 183 14.19 -26.57 -16.44
CA THR A 183 13.67 -25.83 -17.59
C THR A 183 12.88 -24.62 -17.14
N VAL A 184 12.97 -23.55 -17.92
CA VAL A 184 12.26 -22.29 -17.72
C VAL A 184 11.59 -21.87 -19.03
N TYR A 185 10.55 -21.07 -18.96
CA TYR A 185 9.99 -20.43 -20.14
C TYR A 185 11.00 -19.49 -20.81
N GLU A 186 10.96 -19.40 -22.13
CA GLU A 186 11.93 -18.61 -22.90
C GLU A 186 11.79 -17.10 -22.68
N ARG A 187 10.56 -16.58 -22.56
CA ARG A 187 10.32 -15.16 -22.24
C ARG A 187 10.45 -14.92 -20.74
N PRO A 188 11.29 -13.96 -20.32
CA PRO A 188 11.45 -13.67 -18.91
C PRO A 188 10.27 -12.86 -18.38
N LEU A 189 10.10 -12.89 -17.05
CA LEU A 189 9.23 -12.00 -16.29
C LEU A 189 10.07 -10.86 -15.72
N VAL A 190 9.68 -9.61 -15.96
CA VAL A 190 10.28 -8.43 -15.31
C VAL A 190 9.27 -7.81 -14.36
N ILE A 191 9.64 -7.72 -13.09
CA ILE A 191 8.80 -7.16 -12.03
C ILE A 191 9.25 -5.73 -11.72
N VAL A 192 8.30 -4.81 -11.80
CA VAL A 192 8.42 -3.38 -11.46
C VAL A 192 7.61 -3.14 -10.18
N PRO A 193 8.26 -3.23 -9.00
CA PRO A 193 7.61 -2.99 -7.73
C PRO A 193 7.37 -1.48 -7.52
N PRO A 194 6.61 -1.07 -6.49
CA PRO A 194 6.52 0.34 -6.14
C PRO A 194 7.89 0.88 -5.71
N ASN A 195 8.13 2.17 -5.98
CA ASN A 195 9.23 2.95 -5.40
C ASN A 195 8.81 3.70 -4.11
N ILE A 196 7.55 3.53 -3.69
CA ILE A 196 7.04 3.86 -2.35
C ILE A 196 7.16 2.59 -1.50
N ASN A 197 8.01 2.64 -0.47
CA ASN A 197 8.59 1.48 0.21
C ASN A 197 9.41 0.61 -0.76
N LYS A 198 9.94 -0.51 -0.26
CA LYS A 198 10.93 -1.33 -0.97
C LYS A 198 10.32 -2.56 -1.65
N PHE A 199 11.03 -3.11 -2.63
CA PHE A 199 10.54 -4.21 -3.46
C PHE A 199 10.24 -5.51 -2.70
N TYR A 200 10.90 -5.73 -1.55
CA TYR A 200 10.91 -7.02 -0.86
C TYR A 200 9.55 -7.40 -0.26
N ILE A 201 8.52 -6.57 -0.37
CA ILE A 201 7.12 -7.00 -0.17
C ILE A 201 6.72 -8.16 -1.09
N LEU A 202 7.31 -8.25 -2.28
CA LEU A 202 7.13 -9.37 -3.22
C LEU A 202 8.10 -10.53 -2.96
N ASP A 203 9.08 -10.36 -2.07
CA ASP A 203 10.10 -11.34 -1.71
C ASP A 203 10.40 -11.28 -0.21
N LEU A 204 9.38 -11.49 0.63
CA LEU A 204 9.50 -11.39 2.09
C LEU A 204 10.32 -12.56 2.64
N GLN A 205 9.67 -13.51 3.29
CA GLN A 205 10.26 -14.75 3.74
C GLN A 205 10.04 -15.85 2.69
N PRO A 206 10.79 -16.97 2.74
CA PRO A 206 10.61 -18.05 1.78
C PRO A 206 9.18 -18.59 1.69
N ALA A 207 8.40 -18.54 2.78
CA ALA A 207 7.03 -19.05 2.83
C ALA A 207 5.97 -18.12 2.20
N ASN A 208 6.30 -16.84 1.99
CA ASN A 208 5.38 -15.82 1.46
C ASN A 208 6.03 -14.96 0.37
N SER A 209 7.05 -15.48 -0.31
CA SER A 209 7.71 -14.82 -1.44
C SER A 209 7.02 -15.15 -2.75
N PHE A 210 6.41 -14.12 -3.36
CA PHE A 210 5.83 -14.20 -4.70
C PHE A 210 6.91 -14.43 -5.77
N VAL A 211 8.07 -13.78 -5.61
CA VAL A 211 9.22 -13.98 -6.51
C VAL A 211 9.66 -15.44 -6.50
N ARG A 212 9.86 -16.03 -5.32
CA ARG A 212 10.25 -17.43 -5.18
C ARG A 212 9.23 -18.35 -5.84
N TYR A 213 7.94 -18.07 -5.65
CA TYR A 213 6.87 -18.80 -6.31
C TYR A 213 6.99 -18.70 -7.84
N ALA A 214 7.15 -17.51 -8.42
CA ALA A 214 7.29 -17.33 -9.86
C ALA A 214 8.52 -18.04 -10.45
N VAL A 215 9.65 -18.02 -9.73
CA VAL A 215 10.85 -18.79 -10.11
C VAL A 215 10.58 -20.30 -10.08
N ALA A 216 9.88 -20.79 -9.05
CA ALA A 216 9.51 -22.20 -8.92
C ALA A 216 8.50 -22.67 -9.99
N GLN A 217 7.66 -21.76 -10.51
CA GLN A 217 6.79 -22.03 -11.66
C GLN A 217 7.53 -22.10 -13.01
N GLY A 218 8.86 -21.89 -13.00
CA GLY A 218 9.71 -22.02 -14.18
C GLY A 218 9.82 -20.72 -15.00
N HIS A 219 9.61 -19.56 -14.40
CA HIS A 219 9.92 -18.29 -15.07
C HIS A 219 11.36 -17.85 -14.78
N THR A 220 12.03 -17.28 -15.79
CA THR A 220 13.22 -16.45 -15.53
C THR A 220 12.74 -15.11 -15.00
N VAL A 221 13.02 -14.80 -13.73
CA VAL A 221 12.48 -13.60 -13.08
C VAL A 221 13.56 -12.54 -12.91
N PHE A 222 13.23 -11.32 -13.31
CA PHE A 222 13.98 -10.10 -13.02
C PHE A 222 13.16 -9.18 -12.10
N MET A 223 13.82 -8.48 -11.20
CA MET A 223 13.21 -7.51 -10.28
C MET A 223 13.95 -6.19 -10.32
N VAL A 224 13.19 -5.10 -10.47
CA VAL A 224 13.70 -3.74 -10.30
C VAL A 224 13.81 -3.43 -8.80
N SER A 225 15.03 -3.17 -8.32
CA SER A 225 15.30 -2.69 -6.96
C SER A 225 15.66 -1.22 -7.01
N TRP A 226 14.69 -0.36 -6.68
CA TRP A 226 14.85 1.10 -6.68
C TRP A 226 15.93 1.58 -5.71
N ARG A 227 16.69 2.60 -6.12
CA ARG A 227 17.52 3.37 -5.20
C ARG A 227 16.63 4.18 -4.25
N ASN A 228 17.00 4.23 -2.98
CA ASN A 228 16.43 5.19 -2.04
C ASN A 228 17.28 6.47 -2.06
N PRO A 229 16.81 7.59 -2.64
CA PRO A 229 17.58 8.82 -2.71
C PRO A 229 17.76 9.43 -1.31
N LEU A 230 18.96 9.89 -1.01
CA LEU A 230 19.31 10.53 0.26
C LEU A 230 19.60 12.02 0.05
N SER A 231 19.35 12.84 1.07
CA SER A 231 19.72 14.26 1.01
C SER A 231 21.23 14.50 0.92
N SER A 232 22.04 13.48 1.22
CA SER A 232 23.50 13.50 1.07
C SER A 232 23.98 13.08 -0.32
N ASP A 233 23.08 12.64 -1.21
CA ASP A 233 23.45 12.27 -2.57
C ASP A 233 23.84 13.54 -3.37
N THR A 234 24.95 13.47 -4.08
CA THR A 234 25.50 14.61 -4.85
C THR A 234 25.41 14.42 -6.36
N ASP A 235 24.77 13.35 -6.82
CA ASP A 235 24.68 12.98 -8.23
C ASP A 235 23.37 13.44 -8.90
N GLY A 236 22.61 14.30 -8.23
CA GLY A 236 21.40 14.94 -8.77
C GLY A 236 20.16 14.03 -8.80
N VAL A 237 20.18 12.90 -8.10
CA VAL A 237 19.04 11.96 -8.06
C VAL A 237 17.76 12.61 -7.48
N ASP A 238 17.89 13.65 -6.68
CA ASP A 238 16.78 14.43 -6.13
C ASP A 238 16.03 15.26 -7.19
N GLN A 239 16.64 15.47 -8.35
CA GLN A 239 16.04 16.14 -9.51
C GLN A 239 15.43 15.15 -10.51
N ALA A 240 15.55 13.85 -10.28
CA ALA A 240 15.05 12.84 -11.20
C ALA A 240 13.53 12.99 -11.42
N THR A 241 13.14 13.01 -12.68
CA THR A 241 11.78 13.28 -13.14
C THR A 241 10.98 12.00 -13.35
N TRP A 242 9.65 12.12 -13.44
CA TRP A 242 8.79 11.01 -13.87
C TRP A 242 9.27 10.37 -15.18
N ALA A 243 9.63 11.20 -16.17
CA ALA A 243 10.09 10.73 -17.47
C ALA A 243 11.37 9.90 -17.39
N GLU A 244 12.34 10.30 -16.55
CA GLU A 244 13.57 9.54 -16.35
C GLU A 244 13.33 8.20 -15.64
N TYR A 245 12.39 8.14 -14.68
CA TYR A 245 11.98 6.86 -14.10
C TYR A 245 11.36 5.92 -15.15
N LEU A 246 10.56 6.45 -16.08
CA LEU A 246 10.00 5.64 -17.16
C LEU A 246 11.10 5.15 -18.12
N ASP A 247 11.95 6.05 -18.59
CA ASP A 247 12.90 5.76 -19.67
C ASP A 247 14.18 5.07 -19.16
N ASN A 248 14.84 5.70 -18.19
CA ASN A 248 16.14 5.27 -17.68
C ASN A 248 16.02 4.17 -16.62
N ALA A 249 14.83 3.88 -16.09
CA ALA A 249 14.62 2.76 -15.17
C ALA A 249 13.68 1.69 -15.72
N VAL A 250 12.40 1.98 -15.92
CA VAL A 250 11.43 0.93 -16.30
C VAL A 250 11.73 0.35 -17.69
N LEU A 251 11.78 1.18 -18.74
CA LEU A 251 12.11 0.71 -20.09
C LEU A 251 13.52 0.12 -20.15
N LYS A 252 14.47 0.72 -19.42
CA LYS A 252 15.82 0.18 -19.31
C LYS A 252 15.85 -1.23 -18.70
N ALA A 253 15.05 -1.50 -17.67
CA ALA A 253 14.94 -2.81 -17.05
C ALA A 253 14.39 -3.86 -18.03
N LEU A 254 13.32 -3.52 -18.77
CA LEU A 254 12.76 -4.39 -19.81
C LEU A 254 13.79 -4.68 -20.91
N GLN A 255 14.52 -3.65 -21.37
CA GLN A 255 15.56 -3.80 -22.38
C GLN A 255 16.70 -4.71 -21.90
N VAL A 256 17.20 -4.52 -20.68
CA VAL A 256 18.28 -5.35 -20.12
C VAL A 256 17.84 -6.81 -20.00
N ALA A 257 16.61 -7.07 -19.54
CA ALA A 257 16.08 -8.43 -19.45
C ALA A 257 15.89 -9.07 -20.85
N SER A 258 15.44 -8.29 -21.84
CA SER A 258 15.39 -8.67 -23.26
C SER A 258 16.78 -9.07 -23.77
N ASP A 259 17.78 -8.20 -23.59
CA ASP A 259 19.18 -8.45 -24.01
C ASP A 259 19.78 -9.70 -23.35
N ILE A 260 19.53 -9.90 -22.05
CA ILE A 260 20.02 -11.08 -21.32
C ILE A 260 19.33 -12.34 -21.81
N SER A 261 18.01 -12.33 -21.95
CA SER A 261 17.23 -13.51 -22.33
C SER A 261 17.38 -13.89 -23.80
N GLY A 262 17.71 -12.91 -24.65
CA GLY A 262 17.71 -13.02 -26.11
C GLY A 262 16.30 -13.10 -26.68
N GLN A 263 15.35 -12.38 -26.09
CA GLN A 263 13.94 -12.35 -26.50
C GLN A 263 13.54 -10.92 -26.79
N ASP A 264 12.86 -10.68 -27.91
CA ASP A 264 12.44 -9.32 -28.33
C ASP A 264 11.44 -8.68 -27.35
N GLN A 265 10.71 -9.51 -26.61
CA GLN A 265 9.70 -9.07 -25.64
C GLN A 265 9.81 -9.84 -24.33
N VAL A 266 9.43 -9.17 -23.25
CA VAL A 266 9.33 -9.76 -21.91
C VAL A 266 7.88 -9.80 -21.44
N ASN A 267 7.57 -10.64 -20.45
CA ASN A 267 6.36 -10.46 -19.67
C ASN A 267 6.63 -9.44 -18.57
N ALA A 268 5.77 -8.44 -18.42
CA ALA A 268 5.99 -7.35 -17.47
C ALA A 268 4.93 -7.35 -16.37
N LEU A 269 5.35 -7.23 -15.12
CA LEU A 269 4.46 -7.15 -13.97
C LEU A 269 4.74 -5.88 -13.20
N GLY A 270 3.71 -5.11 -12.88
CA GLY A 270 3.79 -3.94 -12.04
C GLY A 270 2.91 -4.08 -10.79
N PHE A 271 3.40 -3.59 -9.65
CA PHE A 271 2.66 -3.60 -8.38
C PHE A 271 2.49 -2.17 -7.84
N CYS A 272 1.26 -1.80 -7.45
CA CYS A 272 0.96 -0.47 -6.94
C CYS A 272 1.41 0.63 -7.92
N VAL A 273 2.12 1.67 -7.46
CA VAL A 273 2.70 2.73 -8.33
C VAL A 273 3.69 2.17 -9.35
N GLY A 274 4.31 1.01 -9.08
CA GLY A 274 5.13 0.29 -10.07
C GLY A 274 4.34 -0.12 -11.31
N GLY A 275 3.06 -0.45 -11.15
CA GLY A 275 2.15 -0.70 -12.27
C GLY A 275 1.76 0.57 -13.01
N THR A 276 1.55 1.68 -12.31
CA THR A 276 1.27 2.98 -12.95
C THR A 276 2.48 3.44 -13.78
N MET A 277 3.69 3.31 -13.24
CA MET A 277 4.93 3.55 -13.97
C MET A 277 5.10 2.59 -15.14
N LEU A 278 4.86 1.29 -14.96
CA LEU A 278 4.98 0.30 -16.03
C LEU A 278 4.03 0.59 -17.20
N ALA A 279 2.74 0.82 -16.94
CA ALA A 279 1.78 1.15 -18.00
C ALA A 279 2.15 2.46 -18.72
N SER A 280 2.61 3.46 -17.97
CA SER A 280 3.08 4.74 -18.54
C SER A 280 4.34 4.56 -19.40
N ALA A 281 5.29 3.75 -18.96
CA ALA A 281 6.50 3.42 -19.70
C ALA A 281 6.17 2.66 -21.00
N LEU A 282 5.24 1.70 -20.95
CA LEU A 282 4.79 1.00 -22.16
C LEU A 282 4.06 1.94 -23.12
N ALA A 283 3.29 2.92 -22.63
CA ALA A 283 2.67 3.94 -23.47
C ALA A 283 3.72 4.87 -24.10
N LEU A 284 4.78 5.22 -23.38
CA LEU A 284 5.94 5.96 -23.89
C LEU A 284 6.65 5.17 -25.00
N ALA A 285 6.94 3.88 -24.79
CA ALA A 285 7.51 3.00 -25.80
C ALA A 285 6.61 2.90 -27.05
N GLN A 286 5.30 2.73 -26.85
CA GLN A 286 4.31 2.67 -27.93
C GLN A 286 4.26 3.97 -28.75
N ALA A 287 4.45 5.13 -28.11
CA ALA A 287 4.54 6.42 -28.80
C ALA A 287 5.82 6.53 -29.64
N ARG A 288 6.88 5.82 -29.28
CA ARG A 288 8.16 5.71 -30.01
C ARG A 288 8.18 4.57 -31.05
N GLY A 289 7.11 3.77 -31.13
CA GLY A 289 7.03 2.61 -32.04
C GLY A 289 7.71 1.34 -31.51
N GLU A 290 7.98 1.29 -30.20
CA GLU A 290 8.61 0.16 -29.51
C GLU A 290 7.55 -0.69 -28.79
N HIS A 291 7.75 -2.01 -28.76
CA HIS A 291 6.80 -2.96 -28.16
C HIS A 291 7.50 -3.96 -27.22
N PRO A 292 8.11 -3.52 -26.11
CA PRO A 292 8.99 -4.38 -25.30
C PRO A 292 8.28 -5.45 -24.47
N ALA A 293 6.94 -5.43 -24.38
CA ALA A 293 6.17 -6.34 -23.54
C ALA A 293 5.23 -7.25 -24.33
N ALA A 294 5.34 -8.56 -24.10
CA ALA A 294 4.44 -9.59 -24.64
C ALA A 294 3.13 -9.69 -23.85
N SER A 295 3.18 -9.42 -22.55
CA SER A 295 2.01 -9.35 -21.67
C SER A 295 2.24 -8.37 -20.51
N LEU A 296 1.15 -7.91 -19.90
CA LEU A 296 1.14 -6.97 -18.79
C LEU A 296 0.39 -7.54 -17.59
N THR A 297 1.00 -7.59 -16.40
CA THR A 297 0.29 -7.86 -15.14
C THR A 297 0.27 -6.59 -14.30
N LEU A 298 -0.89 -6.20 -13.79
CA LEU A 298 -1.06 -5.07 -12.87
C LEU A 298 -1.68 -5.56 -11.56
N LEU A 299 -0.90 -5.49 -10.48
CA LEU A 299 -1.33 -5.89 -9.14
C LEU A 299 -1.67 -4.66 -8.32
N THR A 300 -2.95 -4.52 -7.93
CA THR A 300 -3.48 -3.39 -7.13
C THR A 300 -2.94 -2.06 -7.62
N THR A 301 -3.18 -1.77 -8.91
CA THR A 301 -2.66 -0.57 -9.59
C THR A 301 -3.81 0.33 -10.00
N LEU A 302 -3.59 1.64 -9.86
CA LEU A 302 -4.47 2.67 -10.41
C LEU A 302 -3.93 3.14 -11.77
N LEU A 303 -4.80 3.11 -12.78
CA LEU A 303 -4.63 3.81 -14.06
C LEU A 303 -5.69 4.91 -14.23
N ASP A 304 -6.89 4.70 -13.69
CA ASP A 304 -7.89 5.73 -13.44
C ASP A 304 -7.94 6.03 -11.93
N PHE A 305 -7.59 7.27 -11.56
CA PHE A 305 -7.53 7.77 -10.19
C PHE A 305 -8.83 8.48 -9.77
N HIS A 306 -10.00 8.13 -10.34
CA HIS A 306 -11.27 8.80 -10.01
C HIS A 306 -11.69 8.62 -8.55
N ASP A 307 -11.37 7.47 -7.96
CA ASP A 307 -11.51 7.19 -6.54
C ASP A 307 -10.18 6.64 -6.01
N THR A 308 -9.48 7.48 -5.25
CA THR A 308 -8.19 7.16 -4.62
C THR A 308 -8.35 6.65 -3.18
N GLY A 309 -9.58 6.28 -2.81
CA GLY A 309 -9.93 5.78 -1.50
C GLY A 309 -9.66 6.83 -0.41
N VAL A 310 -9.08 6.36 0.69
CA VAL A 310 -8.85 7.19 1.88
C VAL A 310 -7.81 8.30 1.65
N LEU A 311 -6.98 8.21 0.60
CA LEU A 311 -5.98 9.23 0.27
C LEU A 311 -6.62 10.51 -0.27
N GLN A 312 -7.84 10.44 -0.82
CA GLN A 312 -8.56 11.56 -1.42
C GLN A 312 -8.68 12.78 -0.49
N VAL A 313 -8.68 12.55 0.84
CA VAL A 313 -8.77 13.64 1.84
C VAL A 313 -7.58 14.60 1.80
N PHE A 314 -6.41 14.12 1.38
CA PHE A 314 -5.17 14.88 1.26
C PHE A 314 -4.95 15.49 -0.14
N VAL A 315 -5.86 15.22 -1.08
CA VAL A 315 -5.74 15.66 -2.46
C VAL A 315 -6.43 17.01 -2.63
N ASP A 316 -5.64 18.08 -2.80
CA ASP A 316 -6.11 19.38 -3.28
C ASP A 316 -4.99 20.20 -3.93
N GLU A 317 -5.45 21.22 -4.67
CA GLU A 317 -4.59 22.14 -5.42
C GLU A 317 -3.62 22.92 -4.52
N ALA A 318 -4.04 23.33 -3.32
CA ALA A 318 -3.17 24.11 -2.43
C ALA A 318 -1.98 23.28 -1.94
N HIS A 319 -2.21 22.01 -1.59
CA HIS A 319 -1.13 21.07 -1.27
C HIS A 319 -0.24 20.79 -2.49
N ALA A 320 -0.82 20.60 -3.69
CA ALA A 320 -0.04 20.39 -4.91
C ALA A 320 0.90 21.58 -5.19
N MET A 321 0.36 22.80 -5.20
CA MET A 321 1.12 24.03 -5.44
C MET A 321 2.23 24.23 -4.40
N LEU A 322 1.96 23.95 -3.13
CA LEU A 322 2.96 24.04 -2.07
C LEU A 322 4.12 23.06 -2.32
N ARG A 323 3.82 21.82 -2.73
CA ARG A 323 4.85 20.81 -3.04
C ARG A 323 5.62 21.15 -4.31
N ASP A 324 4.94 21.66 -5.34
CA ASP A 324 5.58 22.16 -6.56
C ASP A 324 6.62 23.24 -6.25
N GLN A 325 6.28 24.19 -5.36
CA GLN A 325 7.19 25.26 -4.94
C GLN A 325 8.34 24.76 -4.05
N GLN A 326 8.09 23.77 -3.18
CA GLN A 326 9.08 23.29 -2.22
C GLN A 326 10.10 22.33 -2.84
N ILE A 327 9.63 21.38 -3.66
CA ILE A 327 10.44 20.26 -4.14
C ILE A 327 10.31 20.00 -5.64
N GLY A 328 9.47 20.75 -6.37
CA GLY A 328 9.21 20.50 -7.79
C GLY A 328 10.38 20.74 -8.74
N GLN A 329 11.44 21.44 -8.30
CA GLN A 329 12.66 21.72 -9.07
C GLN A 329 13.91 21.03 -8.47
N GLY A 330 13.72 20.09 -7.55
CA GLY A 330 14.80 19.42 -6.79
C GLY A 330 14.49 19.36 -5.30
N GLY A 331 15.18 18.50 -4.57
CA GLY A 331 14.84 18.11 -3.20
C GLY A 331 14.05 16.80 -3.14
N LEU A 332 13.72 16.37 -1.91
CA LEU A 332 13.14 15.05 -1.66
C LEU A 332 11.80 15.14 -0.94
N MET A 333 10.83 14.34 -1.38
CA MET A 333 9.69 13.96 -0.56
C MET A 333 10.16 12.89 0.42
N ALA A 334 10.20 13.25 1.70
CA ALA A 334 10.72 12.37 2.75
C ALA A 334 9.81 11.16 2.95
N GLY A 335 10.40 9.96 3.02
CA GLY A 335 9.67 8.71 3.22
C GLY A 335 8.86 8.69 4.52
N ARG A 336 9.34 9.41 5.56
CA ARG A 336 8.60 9.58 6.82
C ARG A 336 7.26 10.28 6.64
N ASP A 337 7.17 11.27 5.76
CA ASP A 337 5.94 12.04 5.53
C ASP A 337 4.91 11.16 4.81
N LEU A 338 5.37 10.35 3.85
CA LEU A 338 4.55 9.34 3.19
C LEU A 338 4.08 8.26 4.19
N ALA A 339 4.98 7.67 4.97
CA ALA A 339 4.66 6.64 5.96
C ALA A 339 3.69 7.12 7.04
N THR A 340 3.86 8.38 7.47
CA THR A 340 2.95 9.05 8.40
C THR A 340 1.56 9.18 7.80
N THR A 341 1.46 9.62 6.54
CA THR A 341 0.19 9.73 5.81
C THR A 341 -0.52 8.38 5.75
N PHE A 342 0.18 7.30 5.40
CA PHE A 342 -0.38 5.94 5.35
C PHE A 342 -0.78 5.40 6.74
N SER A 343 0.01 5.65 7.77
CA SER A 343 -0.28 5.19 9.14
C SER A 343 -1.54 5.85 9.72
N PHE A 344 -1.76 7.14 9.41
CA PHE A 344 -2.97 7.86 9.81
C PHE A 344 -4.21 7.47 9.01
N LEU A 345 -4.13 6.61 7.99
CA LEU A 345 -5.31 6.08 7.32
C LEU A 345 -6.10 5.09 8.20
N ARG A 346 -5.44 4.44 9.15
CA ARG A 346 -6.06 3.52 10.15
C ARG A 346 -5.42 3.67 11.53
N PRO A 347 -5.67 4.80 12.23
CA PRO A 347 -4.95 5.14 13.45
C PRO A 347 -5.19 4.14 14.59
N ASN A 348 -6.38 3.54 14.71
CA ASN A 348 -6.60 2.48 15.71
C ASN A 348 -5.67 1.26 15.50
N GLU A 349 -5.61 0.74 14.28
CA GLU A 349 -4.87 -0.50 13.97
C GLU A 349 -3.36 -0.26 13.92
N LEU A 350 -2.93 0.91 13.43
CA LEU A 350 -1.52 1.19 13.12
C LEU A 350 -0.85 2.13 14.13
N VAL A 351 -1.59 2.82 15.01
CA VAL A 351 -1.02 3.73 16.01
C VAL A 351 -1.42 3.30 17.41
N TRP A 352 -2.72 3.34 17.72
CA TRP A 352 -3.18 3.23 19.11
C TRP A 352 -2.99 1.85 19.72
N ASN A 353 -3.16 0.77 18.95
CA ASN A 353 -2.89 -0.58 19.44
C ASN A 353 -1.44 -0.74 19.94
N TYR A 354 -0.47 -0.15 19.24
CA TYR A 354 0.94 -0.19 19.63
C TYR A 354 1.27 0.77 20.75
N VAL A 355 0.63 1.94 20.81
CA VAL A 355 0.74 2.84 21.98
C VAL A 355 0.31 2.12 23.25
N VAL A 356 -0.84 1.45 23.22
CA VAL A 356 -1.37 0.71 24.37
C VAL A 356 -0.50 -0.50 24.72
N GLY A 357 -0.16 -1.34 23.73
CA GLY A 357 0.68 -2.52 23.96
C GLY A 357 2.09 -2.16 24.40
N ASN A 358 2.80 -1.37 23.58
CA ASN A 358 4.22 -1.09 23.78
C ASN A 358 4.47 -0.19 24.97
N TYR A 359 3.72 0.91 25.11
CA TYR A 359 4.04 1.95 26.08
C TYR A 359 3.27 1.81 27.39
N LEU A 360 1.99 1.40 27.34
CA LEU A 360 1.20 1.26 28.57
C LEU A 360 1.37 -0.11 29.23
N LYS A 361 1.55 -1.18 28.43
CA LYS A 361 1.67 -2.56 28.93
C LYS A 361 3.10 -3.11 28.86
N GLY A 362 4.07 -2.34 28.36
CA GLY A 362 5.47 -2.77 28.25
C GLY A 362 5.71 -3.95 27.32
N GLN A 363 4.75 -4.23 26.42
CA GLN A 363 4.82 -5.38 25.54
C GLN A 363 5.76 -5.10 24.36
N THR A 364 6.45 -6.13 23.87
CA THR A 364 7.15 -6.04 22.59
C THR A 364 6.18 -6.46 21.49
N PRO A 365 6.05 -5.67 20.40
CA PRO A 365 5.18 -6.06 19.30
C PRO A 365 5.69 -7.36 18.67
N PRO A 366 4.79 -8.24 18.19
CA PRO A 366 5.20 -9.49 17.55
C PRO A 366 6.05 -9.21 16.31
N ALA A 367 7.01 -10.09 16.02
CA ALA A 367 7.81 -10.02 14.81
C ALA A 367 6.93 -10.32 13.59
N PHE A 368 6.59 -9.30 12.82
CA PHE A 368 5.76 -9.42 11.63
C PHE A 368 6.44 -8.72 10.45
N ASP A 369 6.80 -9.52 9.46
CA ASP A 369 7.57 -9.09 8.28
C ASP A 369 6.87 -7.98 7.47
N LEU A 370 5.55 -8.00 7.37
CA LEU A 370 4.79 -6.94 6.70
C LEU A 370 4.94 -5.57 7.38
N LEU A 371 5.00 -5.54 8.71
CA LEU A 371 5.17 -4.28 9.45
C LEU A 371 6.62 -3.82 9.42
N PHE A 372 7.57 -4.75 9.35
CA PHE A 372 8.97 -4.43 9.10
C PHE A 372 9.14 -3.74 7.74
N TRP A 373 8.51 -4.29 6.69
CA TRP A 373 8.46 -3.66 5.38
C TRP A 373 7.79 -2.28 5.41
N ASN A 374 6.67 -2.15 6.13
CA ASN A 374 5.93 -0.89 6.19
C ASN A 374 6.75 0.23 6.84
N GLY A 375 7.51 -0.10 7.89
CA GLY A 375 8.40 0.83 8.59
C GLY A 375 9.70 1.16 7.85
N ASP A 376 10.02 0.46 6.76
CA ASP A 376 11.23 0.66 5.95
C ASP A 376 10.91 1.49 4.68
N SER A 377 10.61 2.77 4.93
CA SER A 377 10.15 3.72 3.92
C SER A 377 11.27 4.20 2.98
N THR A 378 10.87 4.75 1.84
CA THR A 378 11.76 5.31 0.81
C THR A 378 11.44 6.78 0.57
N ASN A 379 12.47 7.57 0.29
CA ASN A 379 12.31 8.93 -0.22
C ASN A 379 11.96 8.89 -1.71
N LEU A 380 11.35 9.97 -2.20
CA LEU A 380 11.11 10.16 -3.64
C LEU A 380 11.75 11.48 -4.10
N PRO A 381 12.32 11.54 -5.31
CA PRO A 381 12.72 12.80 -5.92
C PRO A 381 11.53 13.74 -6.06
N GLY A 382 11.75 15.01 -5.78
CA GLY A 382 10.71 16.02 -5.76
C GLY A 382 9.97 16.16 -7.09
N PRO A 383 10.67 16.33 -8.23
CA PRO A 383 10.03 16.43 -9.55
C PRO A 383 9.24 15.18 -9.95
N PHE A 384 9.71 13.98 -9.56
CA PHE A 384 8.96 12.73 -9.73
C PHE A 384 7.65 12.77 -8.94
N PHE A 385 7.72 13.09 -7.65
CA PHE A 385 6.56 13.06 -6.75
C PHE A 385 5.51 14.10 -7.16
N THR A 386 5.93 15.34 -7.45
CA THR A 386 4.99 16.41 -7.82
C THR A 386 4.27 16.12 -9.13
N TRP A 387 5.00 15.62 -10.14
CA TRP A 387 4.39 15.17 -11.39
C TRP A 387 3.37 14.05 -11.13
N TYR A 388 3.75 13.05 -10.33
CA TYR A 388 2.89 11.90 -10.03
C TYR A 388 1.62 12.36 -9.32
N PHE A 389 1.74 13.14 -8.25
CA PHE A 389 0.61 13.65 -7.49
C PHE A 389 -0.35 14.47 -8.35
N ARG A 390 0.17 15.43 -9.12
CA ARG A 390 -0.64 16.33 -9.95
C ARG A 390 -1.35 15.58 -11.08
N ASN A 391 -0.62 14.79 -11.86
CA ASN A 391 -1.16 14.14 -13.07
C ASN A 391 -2.00 12.90 -12.78
N THR A 392 -1.94 12.35 -11.56
CA THR A 392 -2.74 11.17 -11.18
C THR A 392 -3.78 11.53 -10.12
N TYR A 393 -3.38 11.67 -8.85
CA TYR A 393 -4.30 11.89 -7.74
C TYR A 393 -5.17 13.15 -7.92
N LEU A 394 -4.58 14.27 -8.33
CA LEU A 394 -5.28 15.55 -8.40
C LEU A 394 -6.10 15.72 -9.69
N GLU A 395 -5.45 15.66 -10.84
CA GLU A 395 -6.07 15.98 -12.14
C GLU A 395 -6.52 14.74 -12.92
N ASN A 396 -6.08 13.53 -12.51
CA ASN A 396 -6.38 12.26 -13.16
C ASN A 396 -6.16 12.31 -14.70
N ASN A 397 -5.08 12.97 -15.12
CA ASN A 397 -4.73 13.16 -16.53
C ASN A 397 -4.29 11.85 -17.21
N LEU A 398 -3.73 10.90 -16.46
CA LEU A 398 -3.13 9.68 -17.03
C LEU A 398 -4.13 8.82 -17.81
N LYS A 399 -5.40 8.78 -17.39
CA LYS A 399 -6.44 8.01 -18.08
C LYS A 399 -6.89 8.63 -19.40
N VAL A 400 -6.63 9.92 -19.60
CA VAL A 400 -7.12 10.67 -20.76
C VAL A 400 -6.03 10.67 -21.83
N PRO A 401 -6.27 10.08 -23.01
CA PRO A 401 -5.28 10.01 -24.09
C PRO A 401 -4.63 11.36 -24.39
N GLY A 402 -3.30 11.41 -24.26
CA GLY A 402 -2.46 12.54 -24.59
C GLY A 402 -2.49 13.74 -23.63
N ARG A 403 -3.22 13.66 -22.51
CA ARG A 403 -3.19 14.71 -21.46
C ARG A 403 -1.92 14.65 -20.62
N ALA A 404 -1.61 13.48 -20.07
CA ALA A 404 -0.37 13.26 -19.33
C ALA A 404 0.82 13.17 -20.29
N ARG A 405 1.96 13.74 -19.91
CA ARG A 405 3.20 13.74 -20.70
C ARG A 405 4.40 13.27 -19.89
N ALA A 406 5.27 12.48 -20.52
CA ALA A 406 6.59 12.17 -20.02
C ALA A 406 7.62 12.91 -20.88
N GLY A 407 8.17 14.01 -20.35
CA GLY A 407 8.90 14.99 -21.15
C GLY A 407 7.99 15.56 -22.23
N ASP A 408 8.42 15.55 -23.49
CA ASP A 408 7.64 16.05 -24.62
C ASP A 408 6.67 15.01 -25.21
N VAL A 409 6.68 13.77 -24.71
CA VAL A 409 5.87 12.68 -25.27
C VAL A 409 4.54 12.54 -24.53
N ALA A 410 3.45 12.65 -25.28
CA ALA A 410 2.10 12.39 -24.81
C ALA A 410 1.87 10.90 -24.55
N LEU A 411 1.34 10.57 -23.36
CA LEU A 411 1.03 9.20 -22.96
C LEU A 411 -0.40 8.84 -23.35
N ASP A 412 -0.58 7.64 -23.90
CA ASP A 412 -1.89 7.10 -24.26
C ASP A 412 -1.98 5.61 -23.94
N LEU A 413 -2.67 5.30 -22.82
CA LEU A 413 -2.88 3.93 -22.35
C LEU A 413 -3.79 3.11 -23.28
N THR A 414 -4.62 3.76 -24.10
CA THR A 414 -5.53 3.06 -25.03
C THR A 414 -4.80 2.42 -26.20
N ARG A 415 -3.53 2.78 -26.43
CA ARG A 415 -2.68 2.15 -27.44
C ARG A 415 -2.06 0.83 -26.98
N LEU A 416 -2.21 0.46 -25.70
CA LEU A 416 -1.72 -0.79 -25.15
C LEU A 416 -2.66 -1.95 -25.54
N LYS A 417 -2.16 -2.84 -26.41
CA LYS A 417 -2.93 -3.94 -27.02
C LYS A 417 -2.47 -5.34 -26.64
N MET A 418 -1.41 -5.47 -25.86
CA MET A 418 -0.95 -6.76 -25.33
C MET A 418 -1.99 -7.35 -24.35
N PRO A 419 -2.03 -8.68 -24.17
CA PRO A 419 -2.82 -9.30 -23.11
C PRO A 419 -2.45 -8.73 -21.74
N ALA A 420 -3.47 -8.42 -20.91
CA ALA A 420 -3.25 -7.93 -19.57
C ALA A 420 -4.05 -8.68 -18.48
N TYR A 421 -3.35 -9.00 -17.40
CA TYR A 421 -3.89 -9.55 -16.16
C TYR A 421 -4.00 -8.44 -15.12
N LEU A 422 -5.19 -8.20 -14.62
CA LEU A 422 -5.52 -7.13 -13.69
C LEU A 422 -5.98 -7.75 -12.39
N TYR A 423 -5.34 -7.36 -11.29
CA TYR A 423 -5.67 -7.86 -9.96
C TYR A 423 -6.07 -6.71 -9.02
N GLY A 424 -7.18 -6.88 -8.30
CA GLY A 424 -7.59 -6.04 -7.18
C GLY A 424 -7.79 -6.87 -5.91
N SER A 425 -7.74 -6.21 -4.74
CA SER A 425 -8.05 -6.82 -3.44
C SER A 425 -9.38 -6.25 -2.91
N ARG A 426 -10.34 -7.09 -2.54
CA ARG A 426 -11.72 -6.70 -2.23
C ARG A 426 -11.85 -5.69 -1.09
N GLU A 427 -11.01 -5.83 -0.06
CA GLU A 427 -11.02 -4.95 1.12
C GLU A 427 -9.85 -3.94 1.05
N ASP A 428 -9.33 -3.65 -0.14
CA ASP A 428 -8.27 -2.67 -0.34
C ASP A 428 -8.83 -1.24 -0.24
N HIS A 429 -8.27 -0.47 0.69
CA HIS A 429 -8.64 0.93 0.93
C HIS A 429 -7.63 1.90 0.31
N ILE A 430 -6.45 1.41 -0.09
CA ILE A 430 -5.38 2.19 -0.72
C ILE A 430 -5.64 2.25 -2.22
N VAL A 431 -5.93 1.10 -2.81
CA VAL A 431 -6.34 0.97 -4.22
C VAL A 431 -7.69 0.26 -4.24
N PRO A 432 -8.81 1.00 -4.13
CA PRO A 432 -10.14 0.42 -4.22
C PRO A 432 -10.24 -0.47 -5.46
N TRP A 433 -10.75 -1.69 -5.30
CA TRP A 433 -10.74 -2.67 -6.38
C TRP A 433 -11.58 -2.23 -7.58
N THR A 434 -12.60 -1.39 -7.37
CA THR A 434 -13.40 -0.74 -8.41
C THR A 434 -12.56 0.23 -9.26
N SER A 435 -11.62 0.96 -8.64
CA SER A 435 -10.66 1.82 -9.34
C SER A 435 -9.60 1.00 -10.07
N ALA A 436 -9.14 -0.12 -9.50
CA ALA A 436 -8.30 -1.06 -10.23
C ALA A 436 -9.04 -1.64 -11.46
N TYR A 437 -10.32 -2.01 -11.28
CA TYR A 437 -11.20 -2.52 -12.34
C TYR A 437 -11.43 -1.50 -13.45
N ALA A 438 -11.45 -0.19 -13.16
CA ALA A 438 -11.56 0.85 -14.18
C ALA A 438 -10.44 0.81 -15.24
N SER A 439 -9.30 0.16 -14.94
CA SER A 439 -8.24 -0.12 -15.92
C SER A 439 -8.75 -0.94 -17.13
N THR A 440 -9.79 -1.77 -16.94
CA THR A 440 -10.44 -2.54 -18.01
C THR A 440 -11.06 -1.65 -19.09
N GLN A 441 -11.41 -0.41 -18.73
CA GLN A 441 -12.02 0.57 -19.64
C GLN A 441 -10.98 1.39 -20.41
N LEU A 442 -9.70 1.28 -20.04
CA LEU A 442 -8.60 2.03 -20.65
C LEU A 442 -7.78 1.17 -21.62
N LEU A 443 -7.41 -0.04 -21.20
CA LEU A 443 -6.60 -0.94 -22.01
C LEU A 443 -7.44 -1.53 -23.17
N ARG A 444 -6.78 -1.90 -24.27
CA ARG A 444 -7.46 -2.37 -25.50
C ARG A 444 -7.01 -3.76 -25.97
N GLY A 445 -6.13 -4.43 -25.22
CA GLY A 445 -5.78 -5.84 -25.45
C GLY A 445 -6.79 -6.81 -24.82
N PRO A 446 -6.56 -8.13 -24.94
CA PRO A 446 -7.30 -9.13 -24.15
C PRO A 446 -7.08 -8.91 -22.66
N LEU A 447 -8.14 -8.97 -21.86
CA LEU A 447 -8.09 -8.62 -20.44
C LEU A 447 -8.61 -9.78 -19.58
N ARG A 448 -7.94 -10.02 -18.45
CA ARG A 448 -8.40 -10.89 -17.37
C ARG A 448 -8.41 -10.08 -16.08
N PHE A 449 -9.56 -9.98 -15.41
CA PHE A 449 -9.65 -9.35 -14.09
C PHE A 449 -9.87 -10.40 -13.01
N VAL A 450 -9.13 -10.30 -11.91
CA VAL A 450 -9.21 -11.18 -10.75
C VAL A 450 -9.29 -10.36 -9.48
N LEU A 451 -10.19 -10.75 -8.57
CA LEU A 451 -10.39 -10.08 -7.29
C LEU A 451 -9.98 -11.01 -6.15
N GLY A 452 -8.92 -10.69 -5.41
CA GLY A 452 -8.57 -11.45 -4.19
C GLY A 452 -9.33 -10.96 -2.97
N ALA A 453 -9.55 -11.83 -1.99
CA ALA A 453 -10.06 -11.42 -0.68
C ALA A 453 -9.00 -10.65 0.14
N SER A 454 -9.42 -10.03 1.25
CA SER A 454 -8.56 -9.23 2.16
C SER A 454 -8.12 -7.88 1.59
N GLY A 455 -7.35 -7.12 2.38
CA GLY A 455 -6.82 -5.79 2.02
C GLY A 455 -5.54 -5.79 1.18
N HIS A 456 -5.01 -4.59 0.91
CA HIS A 456 -3.90 -4.30 -0.03
C HIS A 456 -2.81 -5.37 -0.08
N ILE A 457 -2.06 -5.54 1.02
CA ILE A 457 -0.94 -6.49 1.08
C ILE A 457 -1.40 -7.93 1.32
N ALA A 458 -2.32 -8.15 2.27
CA ALA A 458 -2.72 -9.50 2.67
C ALA A 458 -3.56 -10.25 1.62
N GLY A 459 -4.11 -9.54 0.63
CA GLY A 459 -4.73 -10.13 -0.55
C GLY A 459 -3.71 -10.44 -1.65
N VAL A 460 -2.82 -9.49 -1.95
CA VAL A 460 -1.77 -9.68 -2.97
C VAL A 460 -0.78 -10.77 -2.54
N ILE A 461 -0.28 -10.69 -1.31
CA ILE A 461 0.67 -11.65 -0.72
C ILE A 461 -0.10 -12.77 -0.04
N ASN A 462 -0.65 -13.68 -0.85
CA ASN A 462 -1.38 -14.85 -0.38
C ASN A 462 -0.75 -16.12 -0.99
N PRO A 463 0.28 -16.72 -0.37
CA PRO A 463 0.93 -17.90 -0.91
C PRO A 463 -0.02 -19.11 -0.95
N PRO A 464 -0.05 -19.89 -2.05
CA PRO A 464 -0.96 -21.02 -2.21
C PRO A 464 -0.78 -22.11 -1.15
N GLU A 465 0.46 -22.32 -0.68
CA GLU A 465 0.79 -23.33 0.34
C GLU A 465 0.13 -23.05 1.70
N ALA A 466 -0.26 -21.80 1.96
CA ALA A 466 -0.94 -21.44 3.20
C ALA A 466 -2.42 -21.90 3.23
N GLY A 467 -3.02 -22.20 2.07
CA GLY A 467 -4.42 -22.66 1.98
C GLY A 467 -5.44 -21.66 2.54
N LYS A 468 -5.12 -20.36 2.54
CA LYS A 468 -5.95 -19.31 3.12
C LYS A 468 -6.75 -18.55 2.05
N ARG A 469 -7.88 -18.00 2.50
CA ARG A 469 -8.73 -17.06 1.75
C ARG A 469 -9.32 -17.68 0.48
N ASN A 470 -9.71 -16.81 -0.44
CA ASN A 470 -10.39 -17.07 -1.68
C ASN A 470 -10.16 -15.90 -2.65
N TYR A 471 -10.56 -16.06 -3.89
CA TYR A 471 -10.56 -15.04 -4.94
C TYR A 471 -11.78 -15.22 -5.85
N TRP A 472 -12.12 -14.21 -6.64
CA TRP A 472 -13.22 -14.22 -7.60
C TRP A 472 -12.69 -14.04 -9.01
N VAL A 473 -13.23 -14.83 -9.94
CA VAL A 473 -12.94 -14.76 -11.38
C VAL A 473 -14.23 -14.92 -12.17
N SER A 474 -14.32 -14.26 -13.33
CA SER A 474 -15.35 -14.54 -14.32
C SER A 474 -14.82 -15.54 -15.34
N GLU A 475 -15.63 -16.54 -15.69
CA GLU A 475 -15.38 -17.42 -16.85
C GLU A 475 -15.80 -16.74 -18.17
N ASP A 476 -16.68 -15.73 -18.09
CA ASP A 476 -17.04 -14.91 -19.24
C ASP A 476 -15.90 -13.92 -19.55
N ALA A 477 -15.59 -13.80 -20.83
CA ALA A 477 -14.63 -12.82 -21.34
C ALA A 477 -15.17 -11.38 -21.27
N ALA A 478 -16.49 -11.21 -21.09
CA ALA A 478 -17.10 -9.90 -20.94
C ALA A 478 -16.65 -9.22 -19.63
N LEU A 479 -16.11 -8.01 -19.76
CA LEU A 479 -15.80 -7.11 -18.65
C LEU A 479 -16.76 -5.91 -18.71
N PRO A 480 -17.95 -6.01 -18.09
CA PRO A 480 -18.94 -4.94 -18.12
C PRO A 480 -18.34 -3.66 -17.52
N GLY A 481 -18.78 -2.48 -17.97
CA GLY A 481 -18.27 -1.22 -17.46
C GLY A 481 -18.54 -1.00 -15.97
N ASP A 482 -19.62 -1.59 -15.44
CA ASP A 482 -19.96 -1.55 -14.02
C ASP A 482 -19.26 -2.71 -13.26
N PRO A 483 -18.35 -2.41 -12.32
CA PRO A 483 -17.69 -3.44 -11.51
C PRO A 483 -18.68 -4.25 -10.65
N GLY A 484 -19.80 -3.67 -10.22
CA GLY A 484 -20.83 -4.38 -9.45
C GLY A 484 -21.49 -5.50 -10.25
N VAL A 485 -21.73 -5.27 -11.55
CA VAL A 485 -22.23 -6.30 -12.48
C VAL A 485 -21.19 -7.40 -12.63
N TRP A 486 -19.92 -7.06 -12.85
CA TRP A 486 -18.84 -8.05 -12.92
C TRP A 486 -18.78 -8.91 -11.65
N PHE A 487 -18.82 -8.29 -10.47
CA PHE A 487 -18.77 -9.03 -9.21
C PHE A 487 -19.96 -9.97 -9.01
N SER A 488 -21.16 -9.58 -9.47
CA SER A 488 -22.35 -10.44 -9.40
C SER A 488 -22.27 -11.68 -10.30
N GLN A 489 -21.43 -11.64 -11.34
CA GLN A 489 -21.20 -12.73 -12.30
C GLN A 489 -19.96 -13.56 -11.94
N ALA A 490 -19.05 -13.01 -11.13
CA ALA A 490 -17.81 -13.66 -10.77
C ALA A 490 -18.04 -14.84 -9.82
N THR A 491 -17.33 -15.93 -10.05
CA THR A 491 -17.38 -17.13 -9.22
C THR A 491 -16.28 -17.10 -8.18
N GLU A 492 -16.64 -17.37 -6.92
CA GLU A 492 -15.69 -17.51 -5.83
C GLU A 492 -14.92 -18.83 -5.94
N ARG A 493 -13.59 -18.76 -5.83
CA ARG A 493 -12.67 -19.90 -5.82
C ARG A 493 -11.84 -19.86 -4.54
N ALA A 494 -11.73 -21.02 -3.87
CA ALA A 494 -10.96 -21.13 -2.63
C ALA A 494 -9.45 -21.03 -2.89
N GLY A 495 -8.72 -20.50 -1.90
CA GLY A 495 -7.26 -20.43 -1.90
C GLY A 495 -6.68 -19.16 -2.52
N SER A 496 -5.42 -19.28 -2.95
CA SER A 496 -4.66 -18.18 -3.57
C SER A 496 -5.04 -17.97 -5.03
N TRP A 497 -4.95 -16.71 -5.49
CA TRP A 497 -5.03 -16.34 -6.91
C TRP A 497 -3.72 -16.57 -7.67
N TRP A 498 -2.58 -16.80 -6.99
CA TRP A 498 -1.28 -16.99 -7.66
C TRP A 498 -1.27 -18.14 -8.69
N PRO A 499 -1.92 -19.30 -8.44
CA PRO A 499 -2.04 -20.35 -9.45
C PRO A 499 -2.75 -19.89 -10.72
N ASP A 500 -3.84 -19.11 -10.58
CA ASP A 500 -4.60 -18.54 -11.70
C ASP A 500 -3.71 -17.62 -12.55
N TRP A 501 -2.98 -16.72 -11.90
CA TRP A 501 -2.02 -15.85 -12.57
C TRP A 501 -0.88 -16.62 -13.25
N SER A 502 -0.28 -17.62 -12.58
CA SER A 502 0.82 -18.38 -13.17
C SER A 502 0.39 -19.22 -14.37
N GLN A 503 -0.84 -19.74 -14.36
CA GLN A 503 -1.42 -20.45 -15.50
C GLN A 503 -1.61 -19.49 -16.68
N TRP A 504 -2.21 -18.32 -16.45
CA TRP A 504 -2.36 -17.28 -17.46
C TRP A 504 -1.01 -16.81 -18.03
N LEU A 505 -0.01 -16.58 -17.15
CA LEU A 505 1.30 -16.11 -17.57
C LEU A 505 2.03 -17.15 -18.43
N ALA A 506 1.86 -18.44 -18.15
CA ALA A 506 2.46 -19.52 -18.93
C ALA A 506 2.06 -19.47 -20.42
N GLU A 507 0.81 -19.12 -20.71
CA GLU A 507 0.29 -18.97 -22.10
C GLU A 507 1.01 -17.86 -22.89
N HIS A 508 1.59 -16.90 -22.18
CA HIS A 508 2.33 -15.77 -22.76
C HIS A 508 3.85 -15.90 -22.63
N SER A 509 4.37 -17.00 -22.08
CA SER A 509 5.80 -17.16 -21.78
C SER A 509 6.60 -17.93 -22.83
N GLY A 510 5.95 -18.47 -23.86
CA GLY A 510 6.59 -19.19 -24.95
C GLY A 510 6.99 -20.62 -24.57
N ALA A 511 7.87 -21.25 -25.37
CA ALA A 511 8.30 -22.61 -25.10
C ALA A 511 9.21 -22.71 -23.86
N LYS A 512 9.23 -23.88 -23.21
CA LYS A 512 10.22 -24.17 -22.16
C LYS A 512 11.57 -24.49 -22.79
N ARG A 513 12.63 -23.97 -22.20
CA ARG A 513 14.04 -24.21 -22.57
C ARG A 513 14.87 -24.54 -21.33
N ARG A 514 16.06 -25.09 -21.52
CA ARG A 514 16.97 -25.38 -20.40
C ARG A 514 17.31 -24.10 -19.64
N ALA A 515 17.24 -24.17 -18.31
CA ALA A 515 17.60 -23.06 -17.44
C ALA A 515 19.08 -22.68 -17.59
N ARG A 516 19.36 -21.37 -17.60
CA ARG A 516 20.74 -20.86 -17.59
C ARG A 516 21.23 -20.78 -16.15
N THR A 517 22.32 -21.46 -15.84
CA THR A 517 22.90 -21.47 -14.48
C THR A 517 23.75 -20.25 -14.16
N LYS A 518 24.26 -19.55 -15.19
CA LYS A 518 24.98 -18.27 -15.04
C LYS A 518 24.01 -17.11 -15.18
N ALA A 519 23.99 -16.22 -14.19
CA ALA A 519 23.27 -14.95 -14.28
C ALA A 519 23.96 -14.00 -15.27
N GLY A 520 23.17 -13.13 -15.88
CA GLY A 520 23.63 -12.13 -16.84
C GLY A 520 23.98 -12.69 -18.21
N ASN A 521 24.80 -11.95 -18.94
CA ASN A 521 25.43 -12.35 -20.20
C ASN A 521 26.80 -11.66 -20.35
N ALA A 522 27.43 -11.72 -21.53
CA ALA A 522 28.73 -11.08 -21.76
C ALA A 522 28.72 -9.54 -21.60
N ARG A 523 27.57 -8.89 -21.85
CA ARG A 523 27.38 -7.44 -21.73
C ARG A 523 26.98 -7.03 -20.31
N TYR A 524 26.22 -7.89 -19.63
CA TYR A 524 25.64 -7.66 -18.31
C TYR A 524 26.18 -8.72 -17.36
N ALA A 525 27.41 -8.53 -16.88
CA ALA A 525 28.01 -9.44 -15.91
C ALA A 525 27.37 -9.25 -14.52
N PRO A 526 27.27 -10.32 -13.70
CA PRO A 526 26.86 -10.19 -12.30
C PRO A 526 27.74 -9.19 -11.54
N ILE A 527 27.10 -8.31 -10.76
CA ILE A 527 27.73 -7.23 -9.98
C ILE A 527 27.89 -7.68 -8.52
N GLU A 528 26.79 -8.06 -7.88
CA GLU A 528 26.75 -8.54 -6.49
C GLU A 528 25.56 -9.48 -6.25
N PRO A 529 25.56 -10.30 -5.19
CA PRO A 529 24.42 -11.15 -4.85
C PRO A 529 23.15 -10.35 -4.54
N ALA A 530 21.99 -10.93 -4.87
CA ALA A 530 20.70 -10.46 -4.35
C ALA A 530 20.73 -10.44 -2.80
N PRO A 531 20.05 -9.49 -2.14
CA PRO A 531 19.05 -8.57 -2.71
C PRO A 531 19.65 -7.23 -3.21
N GLY A 532 20.98 -7.13 -3.34
CA GLY A 532 21.68 -5.92 -3.75
C GLY A 532 21.90 -4.91 -2.62
N SER A 533 22.64 -3.85 -2.93
CA SER A 533 23.02 -2.78 -2.00
C SER A 533 21.96 -1.68 -1.92
N TYR A 534 21.21 -1.40 -2.98
CA TYR A 534 20.24 -0.28 -3.00
C TYR A 534 19.09 -0.48 -2.01
N VAL A 535 18.59 -1.71 -1.89
CA VAL A 535 17.51 -2.04 -0.95
C VAL A 535 17.92 -1.90 0.52
N LYS A 536 19.22 -1.95 0.82
CA LYS A 536 19.74 -1.84 2.19
C LYS A 536 19.84 -0.38 2.66
N VAL A 537 19.74 0.58 1.75
CA VAL A 537 19.76 2.01 2.07
C VAL A 537 18.48 2.40 2.81
N ARG A 538 18.62 2.99 4.01
CA ARG A 538 17.50 3.46 4.83
C ARG A 538 17.26 4.96 4.60
N ALA A 539 16.00 5.37 4.58
CA ALA A 539 15.66 6.79 4.66
C ALA A 539 16.05 7.31 6.05
N THR A 540 16.85 8.37 6.11
CA THR A 540 17.26 9.04 7.35
C THR A 540 16.28 10.11 7.79
#